data_AF-A0A6P0M144-F1
#
_entry.id   AF-A0A6P0M144-F1
#
_cell.length_a   1.000
_cell.length_b   1.000
_cell.length_c   1.000
_cell.angle_alpha   90.00
_cell.angle_beta   90.00
_cell.angle_gamma   90.00
#
_symmetry.space_group_name_H-M   'P 1'
#
loop_
_entity.id
_entity.type
_entity.pdbx_description
1 polymer ?
#
loop_
_entity_poly.entity_id
_entity_poly.type
_entity_poly.pdbx_seq_one_letter_code
_entity_poly.pdbx_strand_id
1 'polypeptide(L)'
;MVTPIEEVSEAARKYVYNRLLFEPTFSPEVYAEKLTQIGFNVLQIKDLSQHLKKSYELVSELAREGYPDLSAAFKKTQEAIAAGELGWCFCLCEKVSDD
;
A
#
# COMPACT_ATOMS: atom_id res chain seq x y z
N MET A 1 -3.84 2.26 -0.90
CA MET A 1 -2.44 1.82 -0.75
C MET A 1 -1.56 3.04 -0.74
N VAL A 2 -0.38 2.94 -0.14
CA VAL A 2 0.64 3.99 -0.14
C VAL A 2 1.88 3.48 -0.88
N THR A 3 2.67 4.40 -1.40
CA THR A 3 3.99 4.12 -1.96
C THR A 3 5.02 4.83 -1.08
N PRO A 4 5.57 4.12 -0.06
CA PRO A 4 6.43 4.77 0.94
C PRO A 4 7.74 5.33 0.39
N ILE A 5 8.23 4.78 -0.72
CA ILE A 5 9.44 5.26 -1.41
C ILE A 5 9.12 5.62 -2.87
N GLU A 6 9.76 6.66 -3.40
CA GLU A 6 9.47 7.17 -4.76
C GLU A 6 9.96 6.23 -5.87
N GLU A 7 11.18 5.71 -5.73
CA GLU A 7 11.79 4.79 -6.69
C GLU A 7 11.49 3.33 -6.30
N VAL A 8 10.62 2.67 -7.08
CA VAL A 8 10.27 1.27 -6.90
C VAL A 8 11.05 0.38 -7.87
N SER A 9 11.43 -0.82 -7.43
CA SER A 9 12.10 -1.80 -8.28
C SER A 9 11.31 -2.15 -9.55
N GLU A 10 12.01 -2.62 -10.58
CA GLU A 10 11.38 -3.14 -11.81
C GLU A 10 10.41 -4.29 -11.50
N ALA A 11 10.74 -5.12 -10.49
CA ALA A 11 9.89 -6.20 -10.04
C ALA A 11 8.57 -5.68 -9.46
N ALA A 12 8.62 -4.69 -8.56
CA ALA A 12 7.41 -4.06 -8.04
C ALA A 12 6.64 -3.35 -9.17
N ARG A 13 7.33 -2.62 -10.05
CA ARG A 13 6.70 -1.97 -11.20
C ARG A 13 5.90 -2.96 -12.04
N LYS A 14 6.49 -4.10 -12.40
CA LYS A 14 5.85 -5.13 -13.23
C LYS A 14 4.73 -5.86 -12.50
N TYR A 15 5.00 -6.41 -11.32
CA TYR A 15 4.10 -7.36 -10.65
C TYR A 15 3.06 -6.72 -9.72
N VAL A 16 3.28 -5.46 -9.34
CA VAL A 16 2.36 -4.68 -8.50
C VAL A 16 1.71 -3.58 -9.33
N TYR A 17 2.47 -2.54 -9.68
CA TYR A 17 1.94 -1.29 -10.22
C TYR A 17 1.26 -1.49 -11.59
N ASN A 18 1.97 -2.04 -12.57
CA ASN A 18 1.42 -2.27 -13.91
C ASN A 18 0.28 -3.29 -13.89
N ARG A 19 0.39 -4.36 -13.09
CA ARG A 19 -0.66 -5.39 -12.97
C ARG A 19 -1.94 -4.83 -12.36
N LEU A 20 -1.82 -3.94 -11.37
CA LEU A 20 -2.96 -3.33 -10.69
C LEU A 20 -3.44 -2.04 -11.38
N LEU A 21 -2.82 -1.66 -12.50
CA LEU A 21 -3.09 -0.40 -13.21
C LEU A 21 -3.03 0.81 -12.26
N PHE A 22 -2.01 0.80 -11.40
CA PHE A 22 -1.80 1.75 -10.33
C PHE A 22 -0.43 2.39 -10.50
N GLU A 23 -0.33 3.71 -10.39
CA GLU A 23 0.95 4.42 -10.35
C GLU A 23 1.42 4.61 -8.91
N PRO A 24 2.73 4.72 -8.64
CA PRO A 24 3.26 5.18 -7.36
C PRO A 24 2.55 6.43 -6.87
N THR A 25 2.17 6.43 -5.60
CA THR A 25 1.43 7.53 -4.99
C THR A 25 2.19 8.12 -3.80
N PHE A 26 1.44 8.63 -2.82
CA PHE A 26 1.92 9.31 -1.64
C PHE A 26 2.46 8.30 -0.62
N SER A 27 3.44 8.75 0.17
CA SER A 27 3.77 8.13 1.45
C SER A 27 2.66 8.43 2.47
N PRO A 28 2.59 7.68 3.59
CA PRO A 28 1.68 8.00 4.69
C PRO A 28 1.80 9.45 5.19
N GLU A 29 3.02 9.97 5.26
CA GLU A 29 3.33 11.31 5.76
C GLU A 29 2.81 12.39 4.80
N VAL A 30 3.07 12.23 3.50
CA VAL A 30 2.55 13.14 2.47
C VAL A 30 1.02 13.12 2.46
N TYR A 31 0.41 11.96 2.65
CA TYR A 31 -1.04 11.84 2.73
C TYR A 31 -1.62 12.60 3.94
N ALA A 32 -1.01 12.44 5.11
CA ALA A 32 -1.41 13.15 6.32
C ALA A 32 -1.23 14.67 6.20
N GLU A 33 -0.11 15.12 5.61
CA GLU A 33 0.13 16.53 5.36
C GLU A 33 -0.95 17.13 4.45
N LYS A 34 -1.33 16.42 3.38
CA LYS A 34 -2.41 16.85 2.49
C LYS A 34 -3.75 16.96 3.21
N LEU A 35 -4.05 16.05 4.13
CA LEU A 35 -5.27 16.12 4.94
C LEU A 35 -5.28 17.35 5.85
N THR A 36 -4.15 17.66 6.49
CA THR A 36 -4.01 18.88 7.30
C THR A 36 -4.15 20.15 6.47
N GLN A 37 -3.56 20.20 5.28
CA GLN A 37 -3.69 21.35 4.36
C GLN A 37 -5.14 21.65 3.94
N ILE A 38 -6.02 20.65 3.95
CA ILE A 38 -7.44 20.81 3.57
C ILE A 38 -8.39 20.89 4.77
N GLY A 39 -7.86 21.10 5.98
CA GLY A 39 -8.65 21.38 7.18
C GLY A 39 -9.06 20.15 7.99
N PHE A 40 -8.32 19.05 7.90
CA PHE A 40 -8.48 17.92 8.83
C PHE A 40 -7.40 17.92 9.90
N ASN A 41 -7.80 17.62 11.13
CA ASN A 41 -6.87 17.24 12.18
C ASN A 41 -6.64 15.71 12.10
N VAL A 42 -5.38 15.30 11.93
CA VAL A 42 -5.00 13.89 11.83
C VAL A 42 -4.80 13.33 13.23
N LEU A 43 -5.69 12.44 13.66
CA LEU A 43 -5.71 11.88 15.02
C LEU A 43 -4.85 10.64 15.15
N GLN A 44 -4.82 9.81 14.10
CA GLN A 44 -4.07 8.56 14.11
C GLN A 44 -3.62 8.19 12.70
N ILE A 45 -2.38 7.72 12.61
CA ILE A 45 -1.82 7.04 11.44
C ILE A 45 -1.36 5.66 11.91
N LYS A 46 -1.77 4.62 11.19
CA LYS A 46 -1.37 3.25 11.51
C LYS A 46 -0.90 2.54 10.25
N ASP A 47 0.35 2.07 10.30
CA ASP A 47 0.88 1.17 9.29
C ASP A 47 0.19 -0.21 9.41
N LEU A 48 -0.41 -0.63 8.30
CA LEU A 48 -1.08 -1.93 8.12
C LEU A 48 -0.35 -2.79 7.08
N SER A 49 0.88 -2.43 6.68
CA SER A 49 1.64 -3.14 5.65
C SER A 49 1.95 -4.59 6.04
N GLN A 50 2.18 -4.87 7.32
CA GLN A 50 2.32 -6.26 7.80
C GLN A 50 1.01 -7.07 7.63
N HIS A 51 -0.14 -6.45 7.88
CA HIS A 51 -1.43 -7.08 7.65
C HIS A 51 -1.65 -7.32 6.15
N LEU A 52 -1.36 -6.32 5.31
CA LEU A 52 -1.44 -6.43 3.85
C LEU A 52 -0.56 -7.58 3.33
N LYS A 53 0.69 -7.69 3.82
CA LYS A 53 1.61 -8.77 3.45
C LYS A 53 1.01 -10.14 3.78
N LYS A 54 0.43 -10.30 4.98
CA LYS A 54 -0.22 -11.55 5.38
C LYS A 54 -1.43 -11.88 4.50
N SER A 55 -2.22 -10.89 4.11
CA SER A 55 -3.30 -11.10 3.15
C SER A 55 -2.78 -11.62 1.81
N TYR A 56 -1.70 -11.04 1.27
CA TYR A 56 -1.08 -11.49 0.02
C TYR A 56 -0.43 -12.88 0.12
N GLU A 57 0.05 -13.27 1.30
CA GLU A 57 0.49 -14.63 1.59
C GLU A 57 -0.65 -15.63 1.39
N LEU A 58 -1.78 -15.40 2.07
CA LEU A 58 -2.94 -16.30 2.02
C LEU A 58 -3.54 -16.39 0.61
N VAL A 59 -3.68 -15.27 -0.11
CA VAL A 59 -4.23 -15.31 -1.47
C VAL A 59 -3.26 -15.90 -2.49
N SER A 60 -1.94 -15.82 -2.25
CA SER A 60 -0.94 -16.52 -3.07
C SER A 60 -1.07 -18.03 -2.93
N GLU A 61 -1.26 -18.53 -1.71
CA GLU A 61 -1.48 -19.95 -1.45
C GLU A 61 -2.78 -20.44 -2.09
N LEU A 62 -3.87 -19.69 -1.94
CA LEU A 62 -5.16 -20.03 -2.55
C LEU A 62 -5.10 -20.08 -4.08
N ALA A 63 -4.34 -19.16 -4.70
CA ALA A 63 -4.21 -19.09 -6.15
C ALA A 63 -3.24 -20.14 -6.73
N ARG A 64 -2.47 -20.85 -5.89
CA ARG A 64 -1.31 -21.65 -6.33
C ARG A 64 -1.63 -22.70 -7.39
N GLU A 65 -2.76 -23.41 -7.26
CA GLU A 65 -3.12 -24.51 -8.16
C GLU A 65 -3.89 -24.04 -9.41
N GLY A 66 -4.84 -23.12 -9.24
CA GLY A 66 -5.69 -22.66 -10.34
C GLY A 66 -5.09 -21.52 -11.17
N TYR A 67 -4.19 -20.72 -10.58
CA TYR A 67 -3.69 -19.48 -11.17
C TYR A 67 -2.21 -19.25 -10.79
N PRO A 68 -1.28 -20.08 -11.28
CA PRO A 68 0.13 -20.06 -10.87
C PRO A 68 0.81 -18.71 -11.12
N ASP A 69 0.52 -18.05 -12.26
CA ASP A 69 1.07 -16.73 -12.56
C ASP A 69 0.59 -15.65 -11.59
N LEU A 70 -0.69 -15.73 -11.19
CA LEU A 70 -1.26 -14.81 -10.21
C LEU A 70 -0.68 -15.07 -8.81
N SER A 71 -0.49 -16.34 -8.44
CA SER A 71 0.19 -16.73 -7.20
C SER A 71 1.62 -16.18 -7.14
N ALA A 72 2.36 -16.27 -8.24
CA ALA A 72 3.70 -15.71 -8.36
C ALA A 72 3.69 -14.18 -8.25
N ALA A 73 2.74 -13.50 -8.90
CA ALA A 73 2.58 -12.05 -8.77
C ALA A 73 2.28 -11.65 -7.33
N PHE A 74 1.43 -12.39 -6.60
CA PHE A 74 1.17 -12.12 -5.19
C PHE A 74 2.39 -12.32 -4.30
N LYS A 75 3.27 -13.30 -4.58
CA LYS A 75 4.56 -13.42 -3.89
C LYS A 75 5.45 -12.20 -4.14
N LYS A 76 5.51 -11.72 -5.39
CA LYS A 76 6.24 -10.49 -5.72
C LYS A 76 5.66 -9.26 -5.03
N THR A 77 4.35 -9.19 -4.83
CA THR A 77 3.76 -8.14 -4.00
C THR A 77 4.20 -8.22 -2.54
N GLN A 78 4.33 -9.42 -1.96
CA GLN A 78 4.85 -9.58 -0.59
C GLN A 78 6.30 -9.10 -0.46
N GLU A 79 7.14 -9.38 -1.47
CA GLU A 79 8.51 -8.88 -1.55
C GLU A 79 8.54 -7.35 -1.61
N ALA A 80 7.73 -6.73 -2.47
CA ALA A 80 7.61 -5.28 -2.58
C ALA A 80 7.16 -4.64 -1.25
N ILE A 81 6.22 -5.26 -0.54
CA ILE A 81 5.79 -4.79 0.79
C ILE A 81 6.93 -4.90 1.82
N ALA A 82 7.67 -6.01 1.81
CA ALA A 82 8.81 -6.19 2.70
C ALA A 82 9.95 -5.20 2.42
N ALA A 83 10.10 -4.77 1.17
CA ALA A 83 11.06 -3.75 0.76
C ALA A 83 10.58 -2.30 1.00
N GLY A 84 9.35 -2.10 1.48
CA GLY A 84 8.77 -0.77 1.67
C GLY A 84 8.36 -0.07 0.37
N GLU A 85 8.32 -0.79 -0.75
CA GLU A 85 7.93 -0.28 -2.07
C GLU A 85 6.41 -0.18 -2.24
N LEU A 86 5.67 -0.86 -1.37
CA LEU A 86 4.21 -0.84 -1.30
C LEU A 86 3.78 -0.96 0.16
N GLY A 87 2.80 -0.16 0.55
CA GLY A 87 2.24 -0.26 1.90
C GLY A 87 0.73 -0.08 1.95
N TRP A 88 0.20 -0.31 3.14
CA TRP A 88 -1.16 0.09 3.47
C TRP A 88 -1.15 0.88 4.76
N CYS A 89 -1.79 2.04 4.73
CA CYS A 89 -1.94 2.90 5.89
C CYS A 89 -3.41 3.13 6.19
N PHE A 90 -3.75 3.12 7.47
CA PHE A 90 -5.01 3.63 8.00
C PHE A 90 -4.79 5.02 8.58
N CYS A 91 -5.73 5.93 8.31
CA CYS A 91 -5.69 7.30 8.80
C CYS A 91 -7.05 7.65 9.42
N LEU A 92 -7.06 8.07 10.69
CA LEU A 92 -8.23 8.60 11.38
C LEU A 92 -8.08 10.12 11.48
N CYS A 93 -9.11 10.84 11.03
CA CYS A 93 -9.11 12.29 11.03
C CYS A 93 -10.45 12.83 11.50
N GLU A 94 -10.43 14.05 12.03
CA GLU A 94 -11.61 14.86 12.29
C GLU A 94 -11.56 16.14 11.45
N LYS A 95 -12.71 16.62 11.00
CA LYS A 95 -12.77 17.88 10.27
C LYS A 95 -12.69 19.02 11.29
N VAL A 96 -11.75 19.93 11.09
CA VAL A 96 -11.69 21.16 11.90
C VAL A 96 -12.93 21.99 11.56
N SER A 97 -13.72 22.30 12.59
CA SER A 97 -14.88 23.18 12.50
C SER A 97 -14.51 24.45 13.24
N ASP A 98 -14.73 25.61 12.62
CA ASP A 98 -14.62 26.89 13.33
C ASP A 98 -15.90 27.01 14.18
N ASP A 99 -15.77 26.85 15.51
CA ASP A 99 -16.81 27.20 16.49
C ASP A 99 -16.88 28.72 16.72
#